data_AF-A0A520CVD5-F1
#
_entry.id   AF-A0A520CVD5-F1
#
_cell.length_a   1.000
_cell.length_b   1.000
_cell.length_c   1.000
_cell.angle_alpha   90.00
_cell.angle_beta   90.00
_cell.angle_gamma   90.00
#
_symmetry.space_group_name_H-M   'P 1'
#
loop_
_entity.id
_entity.type
_entity.pdbx_description
1 polymer ?
#
loop_
_entity_poly.entity_id
_entity_poly.type
_entity_poly.pdbx_seq_one_letter_code
_entity_poly.pdbx_strand_id
1 'polypeptide(L)'
;MSAIFPASSSAPQDDEVARLRVPPHSVEAEYSVLGGLLIDNSAWDRAADLLTETDFYRFEHKHIYAAIGKLINAGKPADVVTVFDELTSVGRAEECGGLAYLNSIAQSVPSAANLRRYAEIVRERAILRKLVATSDEIATAAMNPQGRAVTQILDEAEGKIFRIGEEGSRGQQGFQSMDRLVVALIDRVNELAESGAQDVTGVRTGFYDLDRQTAGLQPGDLIVLAARPSMGKTAFAVNIAENVAINEGLPVVIYSMEMGAAQLA
;
A
#
# COMPACT_ATOMS: atom_id res chain seq x y z
N MET A 1 35.37 58.92 4.26
CA MET A 1 33.92 58.78 3.98
C MET A 1 33.72 57.39 3.39
N SER A 2 33.77 56.31 4.16
CA SER A 2 32.64 55.69 4.87
C SER A 2 31.31 55.81 4.13
N ALA A 3 30.96 54.77 3.37
CA ALA A 3 29.60 54.44 3.00
C ALA A 3 29.33 53.03 3.54
N ILE A 4 28.73 53.01 4.73
CA ILE A 4 28.22 51.82 5.41
C ILE A 4 26.94 51.44 4.69
N PHE A 5 26.92 50.28 4.03
CA PHE A 5 25.66 49.68 3.59
C PHE A 5 24.96 49.10 4.83
N PRO A 6 23.71 49.46 5.12
CA PRO A 6 22.99 48.86 6.24
C PRO A 6 22.67 47.40 5.91
N ALA A 7 22.99 46.51 6.84
CA ALA A 7 22.53 45.13 6.81
C ALA A 7 20.99 45.14 6.80
N SER A 8 20.38 44.67 5.71
CA SER A 8 18.95 44.44 5.67
C SER A 8 18.63 43.25 6.57
N SER A 9 18.15 43.57 7.78
CA SER A 9 17.45 42.64 8.65
C SER A 9 16.17 42.17 7.95
N SER A 10 16.18 40.95 7.45
CA SER A 10 14.99 40.21 7.05
C SER A 10 15.06 38.85 7.74
N ALA A 11 14.11 38.34 8.50
CA ALA A 11 12.88 38.83 9.13
C ALA A 11 12.54 37.70 10.13
N PRO A 12 11.77 37.95 11.21
CA PRO A 12 11.32 36.92 12.14
C PRO A 12 10.26 35.95 11.55
N GLN A 13 10.25 35.71 10.24
CA GLN A 13 9.26 34.88 9.54
C GLN A 13 9.59 33.38 9.49
N ASP A 14 10.83 32.96 9.73
CA ASP A 14 11.20 31.53 9.65
C ASP A 14 10.68 30.70 10.84
N ASP A 15 10.48 31.32 12.00
CA ASP A 15 10.03 30.63 13.22
C ASP A 15 8.52 30.30 13.23
N GLU A 16 7.70 31.04 12.48
CA GLU A 16 6.27 30.72 12.30
C GLU A 16 6.03 29.62 11.26
N VAL A 17 6.85 29.56 10.21
CA VAL A 17 6.76 28.54 9.15
C VAL A 17 7.17 27.16 9.67
N ALA A 18 8.15 27.11 10.58
CA ALA A 18 8.55 25.87 11.26
C ALA A 18 7.49 25.32 12.25
N ARG A 19 6.62 26.19 12.80
CA ARG A 19 5.57 25.80 13.76
C ARG A 19 4.31 25.20 13.10
N LEU A 20 4.20 25.20 11.76
CA LEU A 20 2.95 24.86 11.05
C LEU A 20 2.97 23.57 10.22
N ARG A 21 4.08 22.82 10.16
CA ARG A 21 4.09 21.49 9.52
C ARG A 21 3.73 20.39 10.53
N VAL A 22 2.52 20.43 11.07
CA VAL A 22 2.01 19.30 11.85
C VAL A 22 1.74 18.15 10.87
N PRO A 23 2.31 16.95 11.09
CA PRO A 23 2.09 15.82 10.20
C PRO A 23 0.59 15.49 10.08
N PRO A 24 0.10 15.04 8.92
CA PRO A 24 -1.31 14.70 8.73
C PRO A 24 -1.80 13.68 9.77
N HIS A 25 -2.87 14.03 10.48
CA HIS A 25 -3.51 13.20 11.50
C HIS A 25 -4.98 13.60 11.67
N SER A 26 -5.77 12.76 12.33
CA SER A 26 -7.13 13.10 12.78
C SER A 26 -7.37 12.41 14.12
N VAL A 27 -7.28 13.20 15.19
CA VAL A 27 -7.42 12.66 16.55
C VAL A 27 -8.86 12.17 16.77
N GLU A 28 -9.85 12.86 16.20
CA GLU A 28 -11.27 12.54 16.30
C GLU A 28 -11.60 11.19 15.65
N ALA A 29 -11.00 10.89 14.50
CA ALA A 29 -11.15 9.60 13.85
C ALA A 29 -10.50 8.49 14.68
N GLU A 30 -9.33 8.74 15.27
CA GLU A 30 -8.68 7.78 16.17
C GLU A 30 -9.53 7.49 17.41
N TYR A 31 -10.08 8.52 18.07
CA TYR A 31 -11.05 8.37 19.16
C TYR A 31 -12.25 7.51 18.73
N SER A 32 -12.77 7.78 17.53
CA SER A 32 -13.95 7.08 17.00
C SER A 32 -13.69 5.59 16.77
N VAL A 33 -12.50 5.23 16.30
CA VAL A 33 -12.09 3.83 16.12
C VAL A 33 -11.91 3.16 17.49
N LEU A 34 -11.13 3.75 18.39
CA LEU A 34 -10.85 3.14 19.70
C LEU A 34 -12.11 3.01 20.56
N GLY A 35 -12.92 4.07 20.64
CA GLY A 35 -14.17 4.04 21.39
C GLY A 35 -15.17 3.06 20.80
N GLY A 36 -15.26 2.97 19.47
CA GLY A 36 -16.07 1.96 18.80
C GLY A 36 -15.66 0.53 19.15
N LEU A 37 -14.35 0.24 19.20
CA LEU A 37 -13.83 -1.07 19.57
C LEU A 37 -14.06 -1.42 21.05
N LEU A 38 -13.99 -0.44 21.95
CA LEU A 38 -14.26 -0.64 23.38
C LEU A 38 -15.76 -0.90 23.68
N ILE A 39 -16.65 -0.49 22.78
CA ILE A 39 -18.10 -0.73 22.90
C ILE A 39 -18.50 -2.04 22.19
N ASP A 40 -17.96 -2.28 20.99
CA ASP A 40 -18.32 -3.40 20.14
C ASP A 40 -17.06 -4.10 19.59
N ASN A 41 -16.65 -5.17 20.28
CA ASN A 41 -15.51 -5.98 19.86
C ASN A 41 -15.73 -6.72 18.54
N SER A 42 -16.98 -6.90 18.08
CA SER A 42 -17.26 -7.55 16.78
C SER A 42 -16.81 -6.70 15.59
N ALA A 43 -16.59 -5.40 15.81
CA ALA A 43 -16.05 -4.50 14.80
C ALA A 43 -14.53 -4.63 14.62
N TRP A 44 -13.84 -5.45 15.43
CA TRP A 44 -12.39 -5.66 15.37
C TRP A 44 -11.93 -6.11 13.99
N ASP A 45 -12.56 -7.13 13.40
CA ASP A 45 -12.13 -7.68 12.11
C ASP A 45 -12.12 -6.60 11.02
N ARG A 46 -13.15 -5.74 10.99
CA ARG A 46 -13.26 -4.62 10.06
C ARG A 46 -12.17 -3.56 10.25
N ALA A 47 -11.67 -3.40 11.47
CA ALA A 47 -10.61 -2.45 11.82
C ALA A 47 -9.22 -3.03 11.52
N ALA A 48 -8.99 -4.27 11.94
CA ALA A 48 -7.73 -5.00 11.82
C ALA A 48 -7.33 -5.23 10.34
N ASP A 49 -8.32 -5.37 9.46
CA ASP A 49 -8.10 -5.45 8.01
C ASP A 49 -7.50 -4.16 7.41
N LEU A 50 -7.77 -3.01 8.03
CA LEU A 50 -7.39 -1.69 7.49
C LEU A 50 -6.23 -1.04 8.24
N LEU A 51 -6.15 -1.28 9.56
CA LEU A 51 -5.30 -0.55 10.48
C LEU A 51 -4.36 -1.46 11.27
N THR A 52 -3.16 -0.93 11.44
CA THR A 52 -2.15 -1.39 12.38
C THR A 52 -1.94 -0.34 13.47
N GLU A 53 -1.37 -0.76 14.60
CA GLU A 53 -0.99 0.16 15.69
C GLU A 53 -0.12 1.34 15.23
N THR A 54 0.72 1.17 14.20
CA THR A 54 1.58 2.24 13.68
C THR A 54 0.84 3.34 12.91
N ASP A 55 -0.42 3.09 12.52
CA ASP A 55 -1.23 4.04 11.76
C ASP A 55 -1.81 5.15 12.64
N PHE A 56 -1.86 4.96 13.96
CA PHE A 56 -2.28 5.99 14.90
C PHE A 56 -1.18 7.04 15.08
N TYR A 57 -1.55 8.31 15.15
CA TYR A 57 -0.61 9.40 15.35
C TYR A 57 -0.18 9.50 16.81
N ARG A 58 -1.15 9.47 17.73
CA ARG A 58 -0.91 9.58 19.17
C ARG A 58 -0.30 8.31 19.73
N PHE A 59 0.73 8.46 20.55
CA PHE A 59 1.45 7.34 21.14
C PHE A 59 0.55 6.47 22.01
N GLU A 60 -0.31 7.11 22.79
CA GLU A 60 -1.29 6.50 23.68
C GLU A 60 -2.26 5.62 22.87
N HIS A 61 -2.74 6.13 21.74
CA HIS A 61 -3.67 5.42 20.87
C HIS A 61 -3.05 4.16 20.24
N LYS A 62 -1.75 4.17 19.92
CA LYS A 62 -1.04 2.98 19.44
C LYS A 62 -1.11 1.85 20.46
N HIS A 63 -0.85 2.19 21.73
CA HIS A 63 -0.83 1.21 22.81
C HIS A 63 -2.22 0.70 23.17
N ILE A 64 -3.22 1.59 23.17
CA ILE A 64 -4.61 1.19 23.40
C ILE A 64 -5.08 0.23 22.30
N TYR A 65 -4.82 0.54 21.02
CA TYR A 65 -5.17 -0.35 19.90
C TYR A 65 -4.48 -1.71 20.01
N ALA A 66 -3.18 -1.73 20.32
CA ALA A 66 -2.43 -2.97 20.49
C ALA A 66 -2.96 -3.83 21.66
N ALA A 67 -3.32 -3.20 22.78
CA ALA A 67 -3.91 -3.89 23.93
C ALA A 67 -5.29 -4.50 23.60
N ILE A 68 -6.15 -3.74 22.90
CA ILE A 68 -7.44 -4.24 22.39
C ILE A 68 -7.23 -5.47 21.51
N GLY A 69 -6.34 -5.37 20.52
CA GLY A 69 -6.06 -6.49 19.62
C GLY A 69 -5.52 -7.72 20.34
N LYS A 70 -4.64 -7.53 21.32
CA LYS A 70 -4.09 -8.63 22.13
C LYS A 70 -5.18 -9.36 22.91
N LEU A 71 -6.11 -8.63 23.54
CA LEU A 71 -7.22 -9.22 24.30
C LEU A 71 -8.18 -9.99 23.38
N ILE A 72 -8.61 -9.37 22.28
CA ILE A 72 -9.56 -9.96 21.33
C ILE A 72 -8.97 -11.22 20.67
N ASN A 73 -7.71 -11.16 20.22
CA ASN A 73 -7.02 -12.31 19.64
C ASN A 73 -6.80 -13.45 20.65
N ALA A 74 -6.75 -13.14 21.95
CA ALA A 74 -6.72 -14.14 23.03
C ALA A 74 -8.12 -14.65 23.43
N GLY A 75 -9.18 -14.27 22.69
CA GLY A 75 -10.56 -14.63 22.97
C GLY A 75 -11.15 -13.98 24.23
N LYS A 76 -10.53 -12.89 24.71
CA LYS A 76 -11.00 -12.12 25.87
C LYS A 76 -11.73 -10.86 25.38
N PRO A 77 -12.82 -10.46 26.04
CA PRO A 77 -13.48 -9.19 25.73
C PRO A 77 -12.53 -8.02 26.03
N ALA A 78 -12.58 -7.00 25.19
CA ALA A 78 -11.81 -5.76 25.34
C ALA A 78 -12.76 -4.60 25.64
N ASP A 79 -12.89 -4.29 26.92
CA ASP A 79 -13.62 -3.14 27.45
C ASP A 79 -12.66 -2.19 28.18
N VAL A 80 -13.18 -1.07 28.69
CA VAL A 80 -12.37 -0.06 29.38
C VAL A 80 -11.57 -0.64 30.56
N VAL A 81 -12.12 -1.60 31.30
CA VAL A 81 -11.47 -2.16 32.50
C VAL A 81 -10.41 -3.18 32.11
N THR A 82 -10.75 -4.13 31.24
CA THR A 82 -9.84 -5.17 30.77
C THR A 82 -8.66 -4.60 29.97
N VAL A 83 -8.88 -3.57 29.16
CA VAL A 83 -7.81 -2.84 28.46
C VAL A 83 -6.94 -2.08 29.44
N PHE A 84 -7.52 -1.46 30.48
CA PHE A 84 -6.74 -0.81 31.52
C PHE A 84 -5.87 -1.79 32.31
N ASP A 85 -6.41 -2.95 32.67
CA ASP A 85 -5.67 -4.01 33.37
C ASP A 85 -4.52 -4.54 32.50
N GLU A 86 -4.76 -4.74 31.20
CA GLU A 86 -3.73 -5.15 30.25
C GLU A 86 -2.63 -4.09 30.15
N LEU A 87 -2.98 -2.80 29.99
CA LEU A 87 -2.03 -1.70 29.97
C LEU A 87 -1.25 -1.56 31.29
N THR A 88 -1.89 -1.88 32.42
CA THR A 88 -1.26 -1.89 33.75
C THR A 88 -0.25 -3.02 33.86
N SER A 89 -0.58 -4.21 33.35
CA SER A 89 0.31 -5.38 33.37
C SER A 89 1.62 -5.14 32.62
N VAL A 90 1.60 -4.29 31.58
CA VAL A 90 2.78 -3.88 30.81
C VAL A 90 3.41 -2.57 31.30
N GLY A 91 2.90 -1.99 32.39
CA GLY A 91 3.44 -0.77 33.01
C GLY A 91 3.19 0.52 32.22
N ARG A 92 2.21 0.54 31.31
CA ARG A 92 1.92 1.69 30.42
C ARG A 92 0.59 2.39 30.67
N ALA A 93 -0.17 1.97 31.69
CA ALA A 93 -1.48 2.52 31.99
C ALA A 93 -1.47 4.05 32.22
N GLU A 94 -0.50 4.56 32.98
CA GLU A 94 -0.39 6.00 33.24
C GLU A 94 0.06 6.79 32.00
N GLU A 95 0.99 6.23 31.21
CA GLU A 95 1.43 6.84 29.93
C GLU A 95 0.27 6.99 28.94
N CYS A 96 -0.72 6.11 29.01
CA CYS A 96 -1.92 6.15 28.17
C CYS A 96 -3.05 7.01 28.75
N GLY A 97 -2.80 7.85 29.77
CA GLY A 97 -3.79 8.74 30.37
C GLY A 97 -4.70 8.08 31.43
N GLY A 98 -4.47 6.79 31.72
CA GLY A 98 -5.18 6.04 32.75
C GLY A 98 -6.65 5.76 32.46
N LEU A 99 -7.34 5.25 33.48
CA LEU A 99 -8.73 4.77 33.36
C LEU A 99 -9.72 5.89 32.99
N ALA A 100 -9.47 7.13 33.43
CA ALA A 100 -10.30 8.28 33.09
C ALA A 100 -10.25 8.59 31.59
N TYR A 101 -9.08 8.45 30.97
CA TYR A 101 -8.90 8.68 29.53
C TYR A 101 -9.57 7.60 28.68
N LEU A 102 -9.45 6.33 29.06
CA LEU A 102 -10.16 5.24 28.36
C LEU A 102 -11.69 5.41 28.45
N ASN A 103 -12.20 5.85 29.60
CA ASN A 103 -13.62 6.18 29.74
C ASN A 103 -14.05 7.34 28.84
N SER A 104 -13.24 8.39 28.71
CA SER A 104 -13.59 9.51 27.83
C SER A 104 -13.58 9.10 26.36
N ILE A 105 -12.66 8.21 25.95
CA ILE A 105 -12.65 7.60 24.61
C ILE A 105 -13.97 6.84 24.37
N ALA A 106 -14.33 5.93 25.27
CA ALA A 106 -15.54 5.13 25.14
C ALA A 106 -16.82 5.99 25.08
N GLN A 107 -16.89 7.08 25.86
CA GLN A 107 -18.05 7.98 25.88
C GLN A 107 -18.13 8.91 24.67
N SER A 108 -17.03 9.14 23.96
CA SER A 108 -17.00 10.02 22.79
C SER A 108 -17.71 9.45 21.56
N VAL A 109 -17.99 8.14 21.55
CA VAL A 109 -18.51 7.43 20.39
C VAL A 109 -19.90 6.86 20.69
N PRO A 110 -20.97 7.34 20.03
CA PRO A 110 -22.31 6.83 20.28
C PRO A 110 -22.58 5.46 19.61
N SER A 111 -21.84 5.09 18.56
CA SER A 111 -22.03 3.81 17.85
C SER A 111 -20.80 3.38 17.05
N ALA A 112 -20.55 2.07 17.00
CA ALA A 112 -19.52 1.44 16.17
C ALA A 112 -19.94 1.24 14.68
N ALA A 113 -21.14 1.67 14.28
CA ALA A 113 -21.66 1.45 12.93
C ALA A 113 -20.74 2.02 11.82
N ASN A 114 -20.14 3.19 12.07
CA ASN A 114 -19.28 3.89 11.11
C ASN A 114 -17.78 3.63 11.32
N LEU A 115 -17.40 2.64 12.15
CA LEU A 115 -16.02 2.38 12.52
C LEU A 115 -15.10 2.21 11.29
N ARG A 116 -15.57 1.50 10.26
CA ARG A 116 -14.80 1.30 9.02
C ARG A 116 -14.43 2.62 8.34
N ARG A 117 -15.36 3.59 8.30
CA ARG A 117 -15.11 4.89 7.68
C ARG A 117 -14.08 5.69 8.47
N TYR A 118 -14.13 5.65 9.81
CA TYR A 118 -13.11 6.29 10.63
C TYR A 118 -11.76 5.60 10.50
N ALA A 119 -11.75 4.28 10.37
CA ALA A 119 -10.52 3.52 10.12
C ALA A 119 -9.87 3.90 8.78
N GLU A 120 -10.65 4.07 7.71
CA GLU A 120 -10.17 4.60 6.43
C GLU A 120 -9.52 5.99 6.59
N ILE A 121 -10.15 6.89 7.34
CA ILE A 121 -9.59 8.24 7.59
C ILE A 121 -8.25 8.15 8.33
N VAL A 122 -8.15 7.34 9.38
CA VAL A 122 -6.88 7.13 10.10
C VAL A 122 -5.81 6.58 9.16
N ARG A 123 -6.17 5.60 8.32
CA ARG A 123 -5.27 4.98 7.35
C ARG A 123 -4.77 5.98 6.31
N GLU A 124 -5.65 6.78 5.72
CA GLU A 124 -5.30 7.84 4.76
C GLU A 124 -4.30 8.82 5.38
N ARG A 125 -4.55 9.26 6.62
CA ARG A 125 -3.63 10.17 7.34
C ARG A 125 -2.29 9.50 7.66
N ALA A 126 -2.29 8.21 8.00
CA ALA A 126 -1.06 7.45 8.22
C ALA A 126 -0.19 7.34 6.97
N ILE A 127 -0.80 7.07 5.80
CA ILE A 127 -0.10 7.01 4.51
C ILE A 127 0.52 8.37 4.18
N LEU A 128 -0.24 9.45 4.31
CA LEU A 128 0.27 10.80 4.07
C LEU A 128 1.42 11.16 5.01
N ARG A 129 1.33 10.77 6.29
CA ARG A 129 2.39 11.00 7.27
C ARG A 129 3.66 10.20 6.95
N LYS A 130 3.54 8.94 6.51
CA LYS A 130 4.68 8.12 6.06
C LYS A 130 5.34 8.72 4.81
N LEU A 131 4.53 9.25 3.88
CA LEU A 131 5.02 9.92 2.68
C LEU A 131 5.84 11.17 3.00
N VAL A 132 5.36 12.00 3.94
CA VAL A 132 6.12 13.17 4.42
C VAL A 132 7.46 12.75 5.02
N ALA A 133 7.46 11.80 5.97
CA ALA A 133 8.69 11.32 6.61
C ALA A 133 9.68 10.75 5.59
N THR A 134 9.19 9.97 4.64
CA THR A 134 10.01 9.37 3.57
C THR A 134 10.58 10.44 2.64
N SER A 135 9.80 11.48 2.34
CA SER A 135 10.26 12.61 1.52
C SER A 135 11.37 13.37 2.21
N ASP A 136 11.27 13.58 3.54
CA ASP A 136 12.33 14.22 4.33
C ASP A 136 13.60 13.37 4.38
N GLU A 137 13.47 12.04 4.48
CA GLU A 137 14.61 11.12 4.38
C GLU A 137 15.30 11.17 3.01
N ILE A 138 14.51 11.18 1.92
CA ILE A 138 15.02 11.29 0.55
C ILE A 138 15.73 12.64 0.36
N ALA A 139 15.13 13.73 0.83
CA ALA A 139 15.74 15.06 0.78
C ALA A 139 17.07 15.09 1.54
N THR A 140 17.12 14.49 2.73
CA THR A 140 18.34 14.38 3.55
C THR A 140 19.43 13.59 2.84
N ALA A 141 19.08 12.45 2.23
CA ALA A 141 20.02 11.62 1.47
C ALA A 141 20.56 12.34 0.23
N ALA A 142 19.73 13.13 -0.45
CA ALA A 142 20.14 13.93 -1.61
C ALA A 142 21.08 15.09 -1.22
N MET A 143 20.83 15.73 -0.07
CA MET A 143 21.69 16.82 0.44
C MET A 143 23.03 16.31 1.00
N ASN A 144 23.07 15.09 1.54
CA ASN A 144 24.29 14.48 2.07
C ASN A 144 24.51 13.05 1.53
N PRO A 145 25.09 12.91 0.32
CA PRO A 145 25.29 11.61 -0.33
C PRO A 145 26.28 10.67 0.36
N GLN A 146 27.10 11.15 1.30
CA GLN A 146 28.11 10.37 2.03
C GLN A 146 29.02 9.48 1.13
N GLY A 147 29.31 9.92 -0.10
CA GLY A 147 30.16 9.19 -1.05
C GLY A 147 29.45 8.07 -1.83
N ARG A 148 28.13 7.94 -1.69
CA ARG A 148 27.32 7.00 -2.47
C ARG A 148 27.12 7.47 -3.92
N ALA A 149 26.96 6.53 -4.83
CA ALA A 149 26.62 6.82 -6.22
C ALA A 149 25.18 7.37 -6.33
N VAL A 150 24.95 8.30 -7.25
CA VAL A 150 23.63 8.93 -7.48
C VAL A 150 22.57 7.88 -7.82
N THR A 151 22.92 6.88 -8.64
CA THR A 151 22.02 5.78 -9.02
C THR A 151 21.50 5.03 -7.79
N GLN A 152 22.37 4.73 -6.83
CA GLN A 152 21.97 4.04 -5.59
C GLN A 152 21.00 4.89 -4.75
N ILE A 153 21.16 6.21 -4.73
CA ILE A 153 20.24 7.11 -4.00
C ILE A 153 18.86 7.12 -4.68
N LEU A 154 18.83 7.13 -6.01
CA LEU A 154 17.59 7.06 -6.79
C LEU A 154 16.87 5.72 -6.57
N ASP A 155 17.59 4.60 -6.66
CA ASP A 155 17.02 3.27 -6.46
C ASP A 155 16.42 3.10 -5.05
N GLU A 156 17.11 3.62 -4.02
CA GLU A 156 16.59 3.60 -2.65
C GLU A 156 15.37 4.50 -2.47
N ALA A 157 15.34 5.66 -3.12
CA ALA A 157 14.18 6.56 -3.08
C ALA A 157 12.96 5.91 -3.75
N GLU A 158 13.14 5.31 -4.93
CA GLU A 158 12.09 4.59 -5.65
C GLU A 158 11.56 3.43 -4.80
N GLY A 159 12.45 2.60 -4.24
CA GLY A 159 12.07 1.49 -3.37
C GLY A 159 11.36 1.94 -2.07
N LYS A 160 11.66 3.13 -1.54
CA LYS A 160 10.91 3.68 -0.39
C LYS A 160 9.50 4.14 -0.78
N ILE A 161 9.35 4.87 -1.89
CA ILE A 161 8.05 5.33 -2.37
C ILE A 161 7.17 4.14 -2.78
N PHE A 162 7.74 3.16 -3.48
CA PHE A 162 7.03 1.96 -3.90
C PHE A 162 6.42 1.20 -2.72
N ARG A 163 7.18 1.00 -1.64
CA ARG A 163 6.68 0.35 -0.42
C ARG A 163 5.48 1.05 0.19
N ILE A 164 5.43 2.39 0.17
CA ILE A 164 4.26 3.14 0.66
C ILE A 164 3.03 2.86 -0.22
N GLY A 165 3.21 2.75 -1.53
CA GLY A 165 2.16 2.38 -2.48
C GLY A 165 1.59 0.98 -2.24
N GLU A 166 2.45 0.00 -1.95
CA GLU A 166 2.02 -1.35 -1.57
C GLU A 166 1.24 -1.36 -0.25
N GLU A 167 1.69 -0.61 0.76
CA GLU A 167 0.97 -0.50 2.03
C GLU A 167 -0.41 0.15 1.84
N GLY A 168 -0.51 1.18 0.99
CA GLY A 168 -1.80 1.80 0.64
C GLY A 168 -2.79 0.82 0.01
N SER A 169 -2.29 -0.20 -0.68
CA SER A 169 -3.09 -1.19 -1.41
C SER A 169 -3.51 -2.40 -0.57
N ARG A 170 -2.96 -2.59 0.65
CA ARG A 170 -3.29 -3.73 1.54
C ARG A 170 -4.79 -3.88 1.82
N GLY A 171 -5.55 -2.79 1.85
CA GLY A 171 -7.01 -2.84 2.06
C GLY A 171 -7.83 -3.29 0.86
N GLN A 172 -7.24 -3.40 -0.34
CA GLN A 172 -7.94 -3.83 -1.56
C GLN A 172 -7.74 -5.32 -1.91
N GLN A 173 -6.82 -6.01 -1.23
CA GLN A 173 -6.49 -7.42 -1.52
C GLN A 173 -6.71 -8.33 -0.29
N GLY A 174 -7.86 -8.20 0.36
CA GLY A 174 -8.27 -9.14 1.41
C GLY A 174 -8.69 -10.51 0.85
N PHE A 175 -9.09 -11.42 1.75
CA PHE A 175 -9.68 -12.71 1.36
C PHE A 175 -10.93 -12.48 0.52
N GLN A 176 -10.96 -13.06 -0.69
CA GLN A 176 -12.14 -13.08 -1.52
C GLN A 176 -12.95 -14.34 -1.23
N SER A 177 -14.23 -14.18 -0.91
CA SER A 177 -15.14 -15.32 -0.76
C SER A 177 -15.20 -16.11 -2.07
N MET A 178 -15.12 -17.45 -1.98
CA MET A 178 -15.18 -18.33 -3.15
C MET A 178 -16.44 -18.09 -3.99
N ASP A 179 -17.57 -17.78 -3.35
CA ASP A 179 -18.84 -17.49 -4.04
C ASP A 179 -18.71 -16.29 -5.00
N ARG A 180 -18.02 -15.22 -4.59
CA ARG A 180 -17.76 -14.05 -5.46
C ARG A 180 -16.84 -14.38 -6.63
N LEU A 181 -15.80 -15.17 -6.38
CA LEU A 181 -14.87 -15.59 -7.43
C LEU A 181 -15.58 -16.48 -8.46
N VAL A 182 -16.44 -17.39 -8.01
CA VAL A 182 -17.23 -18.28 -8.88
C VAL A 182 -18.22 -17.49 -9.73
N VAL A 183 -18.92 -16.51 -9.15
CA VAL A 183 -19.81 -15.63 -9.92
C VAL A 183 -19.03 -14.86 -10.98
N ALA A 184 -17.91 -14.23 -10.62
CA ALA A 184 -17.06 -13.52 -11.57
C ALA A 184 -16.50 -14.42 -12.70
N LEU A 185 -16.19 -15.68 -12.37
CA LEU A 185 -15.77 -16.69 -13.34
C LEU A 185 -16.89 -17.06 -14.31
N ILE A 186 -18.11 -17.27 -13.80
CA ILE A 186 -19.28 -17.59 -14.62
C ILE A 186 -19.60 -16.42 -15.56
N ASP A 187 -19.57 -15.19 -15.04
CA ASP A 187 -19.80 -13.99 -15.85
C ASP A 187 -18.77 -13.89 -16.98
N ARG A 188 -17.49 -14.15 -16.69
CA ARG A 188 -16.42 -14.16 -17.70
C ARG A 188 -16.59 -15.27 -18.74
N VAL A 189 -17.04 -16.46 -18.34
CA VAL A 189 -17.34 -17.56 -19.26
C VAL A 189 -18.52 -17.20 -20.17
N ASN A 190 -19.56 -16.56 -19.63
CA ASN A 190 -20.71 -16.10 -20.42
C ASN A 190 -20.30 -15.00 -21.39
N GLU A 191 -19.49 -14.03 -20.97
CA GLU A 191 -18.94 -12.99 -21.85
C GLU A 191 -18.15 -13.60 -23.01
N LEU A 192 -17.31 -14.61 -22.75
CA LEU A 192 -16.57 -15.34 -23.79
C LEU A 192 -17.47 -16.13 -24.73
N ALA A 193 -18.59 -16.67 -24.24
CA ALA A 193 -19.57 -17.38 -25.06
C ALA A 193 -20.38 -16.41 -25.95
N GLU A 194 -20.75 -15.24 -25.43
CA GLU A 194 -21.56 -14.23 -26.13
C GLU A 194 -20.76 -13.38 -27.12
N SER A 195 -19.47 -13.13 -26.86
CA SER A 195 -18.59 -12.34 -27.74
C SER A 195 -18.20 -13.06 -29.03
N GLY A 196 -18.78 -14.23 -29.28
CA GLY A 196 -18.60 -15.01 -30.50
C GLY A 196 -17.27 -15.74 -30.45
N ALA A 197 -17.32 -17.04 -30.15
CA ALA A 197 -16.20 -17.97 -30.05
C ALA A 197 -15.04 -17.63 -30.99
N GLN A 198 -14.10 -16.81 -30.52
CA GLN A 198 -12.76 -16.80 -31.05
C GLN A 198 -12.07 -17.98 -30.37
N ASP A 199 -11.51 -18.91 -31.13
CA ASP A 199 -10.80 -20.10 -30.62
C ASP A 199 -9.63 -19.75 -29.66
N VAL A 200 -9.30 -18.46 -29.54
CA VAL A 200 -8.20 -17.91 -28.74
C VAL A 200 -8.77 -16.92 -27.73
N THR A 201 -8.68 -17.25 -26.44
CA THR A 201 -9.12 -16.39 -25.33
C THR A 201 -8.01 -15.45 -24.82
N GLY A 202 -6.75 -15.79 -25.09
CA GLY A 202 -5.58 -15.02 -24.75
C GLY A 202 -5.05 -14.19 -25.92
N VAL A 203 -3.86 -13.62 -25.74
CA VAL A 203 -3.16 -12.87 -26.80
C VAL A 203 -2.65 -13.85 -27.86
N ARG A 204 -2.94 -13.60 -29.15
CA ARG A 204 -2.50 -14.45 -30.26
C ARG A 204 -0.99 -14.39 -30.45
N THR A 205 -0.36 -15.55 -30.59
CA THR A 205 1.07 -15.66 -30.89
C THR A 205 1.38 -15.41 -32.37
N GLY A 206 0.38 -15.55 -33.24
CA GLY A 206 0.54 -15.46 -34.70
C GLY A 206 0.80 -16.83 -35.35
N PHE A 207 0.99 -17.87 -34.54
CA PHE A 207 1.09 -19.25 -34.99
C PHE A 207 -0.23 -19.96 -34.74
N TYR A 208 -1.01 -20.17 -35.80
CA TYR A 208 -2.36 -20.76 -35.71
C TYR A 208 -2.39 -22.09 -34.93
N ASP A 209 -1.45 -23.00 -35.21
CA ASP A 209 -1.40 -24.30 -34.54
C ASP A 209 -1.04 -24.21 -33.06
N LEU A 210 -0.27 -23.18 -32.67
CA LEU A 210 0.08 -22.93 -31.28
C LEU A 210 -1.10 -22.31 -30.54
N ASP A 211 -1.70 -21.28 -31.12
CA ASP A 211 -2.86 -20.58 -30.56
C ASP A 211 -4.04 -21.53 -30.37
N ARG A 212 -4.23 -22.50 -31.28
CA ARG A 212 -5.24 -23.54 -31.14
C ARG A 212 -4.96 -24.50 -29.97
N GLN A 213 -3.69 -24.76 -29.65
CA GLN A 213 -3.31 -25.64 -28.54
C GLN A 213 -3.32 -24.93 -27.18
N THR A 214 -2.99 -23.64 -27.16
CA THR A 214 -2.85 -22.85 -25.92
C THR A 214 -4.04 -21.94 -25.65
N ALA A 215 -4.97 -21.79 -26.60
CA ALA A 215 -5.96 -20.73 -26.65
C ALA A 215 -5.32 -19.32 -26.53
N GLY A 216 -4.07 -19.17 -26.99
CA GLY A 216 -3.27 -17.93 -26.89
C GLY A 216 -2.54 -17.78 -25.56
N LEU A 217 -1.84 -16.66 -25.39
CA LEU A 217 -1.11 -16.32 -24.16
C LEU A 217 -2.08 -15.71 -23.14
N GLN A 218 -2.34 -16.41 -22.04
CA GLN A 218 -3.33 -15.98 -21.04
C GLN A 218 -2.78 -14.89 -20.10
N PRO A 219 -3.61 -13.91 -19.71
CA PRO A 219 -3.21 -12.89 -18.74
C PRO A 219 -3.01 -13.50 -17.36
N GLY A 220 -1.87 -13.19 -16.73
CA GLY A 220 -1.48 -13.70 -15.41
C GLY A 220 -0.52 -14.89 -15.44
N ASP A 221 -0.34 -15.53 -16.59
CA ASP A 221 0.56 -16.68 -16.73
C ASP A 221 2.03 -16.27 -16.95
N LEU A 222 2.94 -17.06 -16.39
CA LEU A 222 4.37 -17.02 -16.72
C LEU A 222 4.69 -18.13 -17.73
N ILE A 223 4.98 -17.74 -18.97
CA ILE A 223 5.25 -18.67 -20.06
C ILE A 223 6.76 -18.79 -20.29
N VAL A 224 7.30 -20.00 -20.10
CA VAL A 224 8.74 -20.27 -20.20
C VAL A 224 9.09 -20.97 -21.51
N LEU A 225 9.87 -20.29 -22.36
CA LEU A 225 10.41 -20.85 -23.60
C LEU A 225 11.83 -21.40 -23.39
N ALA A 226 11.96 -22.73 -23.37
CA ALA A 226 13.24 -23.42 -23.27
C ALA A 226 13.65 -24.07 -24.60
N ALA A 227 14.87 -23.81 -25.05
CA ALA A 227 15.45 -24.46 -26.22
C ALA A 227 16.97 -24.57 -26.07
N ARG A 228 17.59 -25.49 -26.81
CA ARG A 228 19.06 -25.59 -26.88
C ARG A 228 19.65 -24.33 -27.57
N PRO A 229 20.92 -23.97 -27.28
CA PRO A 229 21.59 -22.89 -27.99
C PRO A 229 21.52 -23.07 -29.51
N SER A 230 21.35 -21.97 -30.23
CA SER A 230 21.22 -21.93 -31.70
C SER A 230 19.95 -22.60 -32.28
N MET A 231 18.96 -22.96 -31.47
CA MET A 231 17.68 -23.51 -31.95
C MET A 231 16.60 -22.46 -32.25
N GLY A 232 16.98 -21.18 -32.32
CA GLY A 232 16.03 -20.12 -32.70
C GLY A 232 15.11 -19.61 -31.58
N LYS A 233 15.44 -19.83 -30.30
CA LYS A 233 14.68 -19.30 -29.14
C LYS A 233 14.38 -17.80 -29.27
N THR A 234 15.40 -17.00 -29.57
CA THR A 234 15.26 -15.55 -29.71
C THR A 234 14.40 -15.19 -30.91
N ALA A 235 14.64 -15.83 -32.07
CA ALA A 235 13.85 -15.59 -33.27
C ALA A 235 12.36 -15.90 -33.03
N PHE A 236 12.06 -17.02 -32.39
CA PHE A 236 10.68 -17.40 -32.06
C PHE A 236 10.02 -16.38 -31.10
N ALA A 237 10.70 -15.98 -30.03
CA ALA A 237 10.17 -15.00 -29.09
C ALA A 237 9.92 -13.63 -29.73
N VAL A 238 10.84 -13.17 -30.59
CA VAL A 238 10.71 -11.89 -31.29
C VAL A 238 9.58 -11.92 -32.33
N ASN A 239 9.39 -13.03 -33.05
CA ASN A 239 8.26 -13.15 -34.00
C ASN A 239 6.90 -13.08 -33.29
N ILE A 240 6.78 -13.69 -32.10
CA ILE A 240 5.57 -13.54 -31.27
C ILE A 240 5.39 -12.08 -30.87
N ALA A 241 6.45 -11.45 -30.35
CA ALA A 241 6.41 -10.04 -29.94
C ALA A 241 6.01 -9.10 -31.09
N GLU A 242 6.54 -9.34 -32.29
CA GLU A 242 6.21 -8.60 -33.51
C GLU A 242 4.73 -8.78 -33.88
N ASN A 243 4.23 -10.03 -33.92
CA ASN A 243 2.84 -10.30 -34.22
C ASN A 243 1.90 -9.58 -33.24
N VAL A 244 2.21 -9.63 -31.94
CA VAL A 244 1.42 -8.97 -30.90
C VAL A 244 1.46 -7.45 -31.06
N ALA A 245 2.62 -6.87 -31.38
CA ALA A 245 2.76 -5.44 -31.56
C ALA A 245 2.07 -4.92 -32.83
N ILE A 246 2.17 -5.65 -33.95
CA ILE A 246 1.68 -5.20 -35.26
C ILE A 246 0.21 -5.57 -35.48
N ASN A 247 -0.15 -6.85 -35.27
CA ASN A 247 -1.46 -7.37 -35.65
C ASN A 247 -2.50 -7.19 -34.54
N GLU A 248 -2.12 -7.42 -33.28
CA GLU A 248 -3.00 -7.22 -32.12
C GLU A 248 -2.95 -5.77 -31.61
N GLY A 249 -1.94 -4.98 -32.01
CA GLY A 249 -1.80 -3.57 -31.65
C GLY A 249 -1.51 -3.31 -30.17
N LEU A 250 -1.02 -4.33 -29.45
CA LEU A 250 -0.73 -4.23 -28.01
C LEU A 250 0.72 -3.79 -27.77
N PRO A 251 0.99 -2.99 -26.72
CA PRO A 251 2.35 -2.61 -26.37
C PRO A 251 3.14 -3.83 -25.87
N VAL A 252 4.33 -4.06 -26.44
CA VAL A 252 5.24 -5.16 -26.08
C VAL A 252 6.58 -4.61 -25.61
N VAL A 253 7.12 -5.18 -24.53
CA VAL A 253 8.45 -4.84 -23.99
C VAL A 253 9.35 -6.05 -24.10
N ILE A 254 10.54 -5.87 -24.67
CA ILE A 254 11.57 -6.92 -24.82
C ILE A 254 12.78 -6.56 -23.97
N TYR A 255 13.14 -7.45 -23.05
CA TYR A 255 14.41 -7.39 -22.33
C TYR A 255 15.38 -8.42 -22.91
N SER A 256 16.48 -7.95 -23.49
CA SER A 256 17.55 -8.82 -24.01
C SER A 256 18.82 -8.65 -23.19
N MET A 257 19.37 -9.78 -22.74
CA MET A 257 20.64 -9.84 -22.02
C MET A 257 21.77 -10.49 -22.85
N GLU A 258 21.45 -11.05 -24.03
CA GLU A 258 22.43 -11.73 -24.91
C GLU A 258 22.74 -10.93 -26.18
N MET A 259 21.75 -10.27 -26.79
CA MET A 259 21.89 -9.53 -28.04
C MET A 259 21.68 -8.03 -27.82
N GLY A 260 22.46 -7.21 -28.52
CA GLY A 260 22.29 -5.75 -28.49
C GLY A 260 21.02 -5.30 -29.22
N ALA A 261 20.49 -4.13 -28.88
CA ALA A 261 19.23 -3.62 -29.46
C ALA A 261 19.25 -3.54 -31.00
N ALA A 262 20.38 -3.15 -31.60
CA ALA A 262 20.53 -3.07 -33.06
C ALA A 262 20.55 -4.44 -33.77
N GLN A 263 20.73 -5.54 -33.03
CA GLN A 263 20.65 -6.90 -33.59
C GLN A 263 19.26 -7.52 -33.45
N LEU A 264 18.38 -6.88 -32.68
CA LEU A 264 16.99 -7.30 -32.44
C LEU A 264 15.97 -6.47 -33.23
N ALA A 265 16.34 -5.25 -33.61
CA ALA A 265 15.59 -4.38 -34.52
C ALA A 265 15.86 -4.74 -35.98
#